data_AF-A0A9X2PF98-F1
#
_entry.id   AF-A0A9X2PF98-F1
#
_cell.length_a   1.000
_cell.length_b   1.000
_cell.length_c   1.000
_cell.angle_alpha   90.00
_cell.angle_beta   90.00
_cell.angle_gamma   90.00
#
_symmetry.space_group_name_H-M   'P 1'
#
loop_
_entity.id
_entity.type
_entity.pdbx_description
1 polymer ?
#
loop_
_entity_poly.entity_id
_entity_poly.type
_entity_poly.pdbx_seq_one_letter_code
_entity_poly.pdbx_strand_id
1 'polypeptide(L)'
;MSFRVLDALPALVHRFGETVNKVPDDRNGRLGLENKKVMGFKTGGGKAIGLDVYPANLDCVRLWIEPPAPPPMAGIILLEPKKCADLRRRELSALADAKGIYIEAKSRTAFEALLEWYS
;
A
#
# COMPACT_ATOMS: atom_id res chain seq x y z
N MET A 1 -13.19 -3.67 17.48
CA MET A 1 -12.75 -4.32 16.23
C MET A 1 -11.40 -3.72 15.85
N SER A 2 -10.39 -4.54 15.57
CA SER A 2 -9.10 -4.08 15.04
C SER A 2 -9.26 -3.74 13.56
N PHE A 3 -8.73 -2.60 13.12
CA PHE A 3 -8.73 -2.19 11.72
C PHE A 3 -7.57 -2.88 10.98
N ARG A 4 -7.89 -3.77 10.04
CA ARG A 4 -6.96 -4.70 9.40
C ARG A 4 -6.88 -4.50 7.89
N VAL A 5 -5.92 -5.16 7.25
CA VAL A 5 -5.70 -5.09 5.79
C VAL A 5 -6.98 -5.40 5.01
N LEU A 6 -7.74 -6.41 5.45
CA LEU A 6 -9.00 -6.81 4.81
C LEU A 6 -10.10 -5.74 4.91
N ASP A 7 -10.03 -4.86 5.92
CA ASP A 7 -10.98 -3.75 6.09
C ASP A 7 -10.58 -2.54 5.22
N ALA A 8 -9.28 -2.35 4.98
CA ALA A 8 -8.74 -1.25 4.17
C ALA A 8 -8.77 -1.52 2.66
N LEU A 9 -8.60 -2.78 2.25
CA LEU A 9 -8.50 -3.17 0.85
C LEU A 9 -9.73 -2.74 0.01
N PRO A 10 -10.99 -2.94 0.47
CA PRO A 10 -12.16 -2.48 -0.28
C PRO A 10 -12.17 -0.96 -0.53
N ALA A 11 -11.70 -0.16 0.42
CA ALA A 11 -11.64 1.29 0.28
C ALA A 11 -10.60 1.71 -0.78
N LEU A 12 -9.45 1.04 -0.85
CA LEU A 12 -8.45 1.29 -1.90
C LEU A 12 -8.96 0.88 -3.28
N VAL A 13 -9.60 -0.29 -3.38
CA VAL A 13 -10.15 -0.78 -4.65
C VAL A 13 -11.27 0.13 -5.16
N HIS A 14 -12.15 0.57 -4.26
CA HIS A 14 -13.22 1.50 -4.61
C HIS A 14 -12.69 2.85 -5.09
N ARG A 15 -11.62 3.36 -4.46
CA ARG A 15 -11.09 4.70 -4.73
C ARG A 15 -10.13 4.76 -5.92
N PHE A 16 -9.28 3.76 -6.08
CA PHE A 16 -8.17 3.76 -7.03
C PHE A 16 -8.27 2.67 -8.11
N GLY A 17 -9.33 1.86 -8.07
CA GLY A 17 -9.53 0.75 -8.98
C GLY A 17 -8.68 -0.47 -8.61
N GLU A 18 -8.38 -1.29 -9.62
CA GLU A 18 -7.67 -2.54 -9.40
C GLU A 18 -6.18 -2.33 -9.09
N THR A 19 -5.57 -3.34 -8.47
CA THR A 19 -4.14 -3.31 -8.19
C THR A 19 -3.30 -3.23 -9.47
N VAL A 20 -2.27 -2.38 -9.48
CA VAL A 20 -1.49 -2.06 -10.69
C VAL A 20 -0.32 -3.01 -10.92
N ASN A 21 0.14 -3.71 -9.88
CA ASN A 21 1.27 -4.62 -9.95
C ASN A 21 0.81 -6.09 -10.09
N LYS A 22 -0.25 -6.37 -10.86
CA LYS A 22 -0.68 -7.75 -11.14
C LYS A 22 0.46 -8.51 -11.82
N VAL A 23 0.76 -9.73 -11.35
CA VAL A 23 1.73 -10.59 -12.04
C VAL A 23 1.06 -11.16 -13.28
N PRO A 24 1.63 -10.99 -14.48
CA PRO A 24 1.11 -11.63 -15.69
C PRO A 24 1.19 -13.16 -15.55
N ASP A 25 0.21 -13.87 -16.10
CA ASP A 25 0.30 -15.33 -16.24
C ASP A 25 1.55 -15.68 -17.08
N ASP A 26 2.52 -16.36 -16.46
CA ASP A 26 3.68 -16.92 -17.16
C ASP A 26 3.27 -18.20 -17.91
N ARG A 27 3.78 -18.36 -19.15
CA ARG A 27 3.62 -19.50 -20.05
C ARG A 27 4.14 -20.85 -19.48
N ASN A 28 4.73 -20.87 -18.28
CA ASN A 28 5.32 -22.06 -17.65
C ASN A 28 4.47 -22.68 -16.51
N GLY A 29 3.17 -22.40 -16.43
CA GLY A 29 2.28 -23.05 -15.45
C GLY A 29 2.55 -22.65 -14.00
N ARG A 30 3.36 -21.62 -13.76
CA ARG A 30 3.47 -20.95 -12.47
C ARG A 30 2.30 -19.99 -12.31
N LEU A 31 1.20 -20.49 -11.78
CA LEU A 31 0.15 -19.66 -11.20
C LEU A 31 0.73 -18.93 -9.98
N GLY A 32 0.67 -17.61 -9.98
CA GLY A 32 0.81 -16.83 -8.76
C GLY A 32 2.23 -16.76 -8.19
N LEU A 33 2.91 -15.66 -8.50
CA LEU A 33 3.20 -14.78 -7.37
C LEU A 33 2.01 -13.84 -7.28
N GLU A 34 0.92 -14.32 -6.68
CA GLU A 34 -0.06 -13.42 -6.05
C GLU A 34 0.74 -12.32 -5.35
N ASN A 35 0.25 -11.09 -5.35
CA ASN A 35 0.92 -10.00 -4.65
C ASN A 35 0.97 -10.31 -3.14
N LYS A 36 1.89 -11.17 -2.70
CA LYS A 36 1.90 -11.79 -1.36
C LYS A 36 2.46 -10.83 -0.33
N LYS A 37 3.09 -9.73 -0.75
CA LYS A 37 3.72 -8.77 0.17
C LYS A 37 3.19 -7.37 -0.02
N VAL A 38 2.93 -6.94 -1.27
CA VAL A 38 2.45 -5.58 -1.53
C VAL A 38 1.40 -5.54 -2.63
N MET A 39 0.23 -4.96 -2.32
CA MET A 39 -0.77 -4.58 -3.33
C MET A 39 -0.58 -3.11 -3.72
N GLY A 40 -0.25 -2.86 -4.98
CA GLY A 40 0.01 -1.53 -5.50
C GLY A 40 -1.23 -0.87 -6.07
N PHE A 41 -1.35 0.45 -5.92
CA PHE A 41 -2.41 1.30 -6.47
C PHE A 41 -1.80 2.59 -7.01
N LYS A 42 -2.55 3.29 -7.88
CA LYS A 42 -2.22 4.65 -8.31
C LYS A 42 -3.34 5.62 -7.98
N THR A 43 -3.00 6.79 -7.46
CA THR A 43 -3.96 7.89 -7.28
C THR A 43 -4.34 8.49 -8.63
N GLY A 44 -5.39 9.31 -8.67
CA GLY A 44 -5.77 10.06 -9.88
C GLY A 44 -4.65 10.98 -10.37
N GLY A 45 -3.82 11.50 -9.45
CA GLY A 45 -2.61 12.27 -9.75
C GLY A 45 -1.39 11.44 -10.20
N GLY A 46 -1.52 10.11 -10.30
CA GLY A 46 -0.46 9.21 -10.79
C GLY A 46 0.55 8.75 -9.73
N LYS A 47 0.38 9.14 -8.46
CA LYS A 47 1.24 8.72 -7.35
C LYS A 47 0.98 7.26 -6.97
N ALA A 48 2.03 6.54 -6.64
CA ALA A 48 2.00 5.17 -6.19
C ALA A 48 1.64 5.05 -4.71
N ILE A 49 0.76 4.10 -4.40
CA ILE A 49 0.47 3.63 -3.05
C ILE A 49 0.75 2.13 -3.02
N GLY A 50 1.45 1.64 -2.00
CA GLY A 50 1.63 0.21 -1.77
C GLY A 50 1.00 -0.19 -0.44
N LEU A 51 0.01 -1.09 -0.44
CA LEU A 51 -0.53 -1.69 0.78
C LEU A 51 0.32 -2.89 1.18
N ASP A 52 0.82 -2.93 2.41
CA ASP A 52 1.51 -4.11 2.96
C ASP A 52 0.50 -5.21 3.27
N VAL A 53 0.55 -6.27 2.47
CA VAL A 53 -0.29 -7.46 2.62
C VAL A 53 0.54 -8.69 2.97
N TYR A 54 1.77 -8.48 3.49
CA TYR A 54 2.60 -9.58 3.95
C TYR A 54 1.87 -10.36 5.05
N PRO A 55 1.89 -11.70 5.06
CA PRO A 55 1.08 -12.50 6.00
C PRO A 55 1.26 -12.10 7.47
N ALA A 56 2.46 -11.69 7.88
CA ALA A 56 2.74 -11.25 9.25
C ALA A 56 2.21 -9.85 9.61
N ASN A 57 1.69 -9.09 8.64
CA ASN A 57 1.18 -7.72 8.84
C ASN A 57 -0.32 -7.60 8.58
N LEU A 58 -1.04 -8.70 8.29
CA LEU A 58 -2.46 -8.63 7.92
C LEU A 58 -3.36 -8.04 9.00
N ASP A 59 -2.95 -8.11 10.27
CA ASP A 59 -3.67 -7.57 11.42
C ASP A 59 -3.54 -6.05 11.60
N CYS A 60 -2.77 -5.37 10.76
CA CYS A 60 -2.58 -3.92 10.82
C CYS A 60 -2.55 -3.31 9.42
N VAL A 61 -3.05 -2.09 9.27
CA VAL A 61 -3.05 -1.41 7.98
C VAL A 61 -1.78 -0.59 7.84
N ARG A 62 -0.84 -1.11 7.05
CA ARG A 62 0.41 -0.43 6.74
C ARG A 62 0.53 -0.19 5.25
N LEU A 63 1.05 0.97 4.87
CA LEU A 63 1.22 1.33 3.48
C LEU A 63 2.50 2.13 3.25
N TRP A 64 2.98 2.08 2.02
CA TRP A 64 3.99 2.97 1.46
C TRP A 64 3.29 4.04 0.62
N ILE A 65 3.70 5.28 0.80
CA ILE A 65 3.31 6.41 -0.05
C ILE A 65 4.56 7.14 -0.55
N GLU A 66 4.48 7.77 -1.71
CA GLU A 66 5.51 8.71 -2.16
C GLU A 66 5.51 9.97 -1.29
N PRO A 67 6.67 10.64 -1.11
CA PRO A 67 6.75 11.95 -0.47
C PRO A 67 5.79 13.00 -1.07
N PRO A 68 5.37 14.02 -0.30
CA PRO A 68 5.83 14.36 1.05
C PRO A 68 5.21 13.48 2.16
N ALA A 69 5.76 13.57 3.38
CA ALA A 69 5.15 12.96 4.56
C ALA A 69 3.82 13.64 4.92
N PRO A 70 2.82 12.89 5.43
CA PRO A 70 1.59 13.49 5.91
C PRO A 70 1.88 14.44 7.08
N PRO A 71 1.12 15.54 7.22
CA PRO A 71 1.15 16.31 8.45
C PRO A 71 0.73 15.42 9.64
N PRO A 72 1.00 15.84 10.89
CA PRO A 72 0.56 15.09 12.07
C PRO A 72 -0.96 14.85 12.03
N MET A 73 -1.36 13.59 11.92
CA MET A 73 -2.75 13.15 11.89
C MET A 73 -3.00 12.15 13.01
N ALA A 74 -4.11 12.32 13.73
CA ALA A 74 -4.49 11.37 14.78
C ALA A 74 -4.70 9.97 14.19
N GLY A 75 -4.00 8.97 14.75
CA GLY A 75 -4.11 7.58 14.30
C GLY A 75 -3.25 7.21 13.09
N ILE A 76 -2.41 8.13 12.58
CA ILE A 76 -1.36 7.82 11.60
C ILE A 76 0.00 7.81 12.30
N ILE A 77 0.77 6.73 12.09
CA ILE A 77 2.12 6.58 12.64
C ILE A 77 3.10 6.45 11.48
N LEU A 78 4.12 7.31 11.46
CA LEU A 78 5.28 7.14 10.59
C LEU A 78 6.14 6.00 11.14
N LEU A 79 6.38 4.99 10.32
CA LEU A 79 7.24 3.86 10.65
C LEU A 79 8.62 4.03 10.02
N GLU A 80 9.58 3.27 10.52
CA GLU A 80 10.91 3.22 9.89
C GLU A 80 10.81 2.74 8.43
N PRO A 81 11.65 3.28 7.52
CA PRO A 81 11.65 2.87 6.13
C PRO A 81 11.85 1.36 5.97
N LYS A 82 10.86 0.69 5.39
CA LYS A 82 10.89 -0.75 5.13
C LYS A 82 11.18 -1.04 3.66
N LYS A 83 12.23 -1.81 3.40
CA LYS A 83 12.56 -2.30 2.04
C LYS A 83 11.72 -3.53 1.71
N CYS A 84 11.17 -3.58 0.50
CA CYS A 84 10.46 -4.75 0.00
C CYS A 84 10.78 -4.95 -1.49
N ALA A 85 11.06 -6.19 -1.90
CA ALA A 85 11.41 -6.51 -3.28
C ALA A 85 10.24 -6.25 -4.25
N ASP A 86 8.99 -6.43 -3.79
CA ASP A 86 7.79 -6.19 -4.59
C ASP A 86 7.63 -4.70 -4.98
N LEU A 87 8.23 -3.78 -4.22
CA LEU A 87 8.25 -2.35 -4.55
C LEU A 87 9.17 -2.04 -5.74
N ARG A 88 10.14 -2.91 -6.07
CA ARG A 88 11.07 -2.70 -7.20
C ARG A 88 10.42 -2.91 -8.56
N ARG A 89 9.16 -3.35 -8.61
CA ARG A 89 8.39 -3.44 -9.85
C ARG A 89 8.21 -2.04 -10.44
N ARG A 90 8.13 -1.97 -11.78
CA ARG A 90 8.11 -0.71 -12.52
C ARG A 90 7.04 0.25 -12.00
N GLU A 91 5.87 -0.27 -11.67
CA GLU A 91 4.68 0.48 -11.23
C GLU A 91 4.82 1.08 -9.83
N LEU A 92 5.65 0.47 -8.97
CA LEU A 92 5.88 0.87 -7.58
C LEU A 92 7.31 1.39 -7.33
N SER A 93 8.11 1.53 -8.38
CA SER A 93 9.52 1.91 -8.29
C SER A 93 9.77 3.25 -7.57
N ALA A 94 8.77 4.13 -7.54
CA ALA A 94 8.79 5.36 -6.75
C ALA A 94 8.82 5.13 -5.23
N LEU A 95 8.33 3.97 -4.76
CA LEU A 95 8.31 3.55 -3.35
C LEU A 95 9.52 2.68 -2.98
N ALA A 96 10.24 2.17 -3.98
CA ALA A 96 11.35 1.25 -3.79
C ALA A 96 12.55 1.87 -3.07
N ASP A 97 13.44 1.01 -2.57
CA ASP A 97 14.75 1.38 -2.03
C ASP A 97 14.70 2.53 -1.00
N ALA A 98 13.72 2.46 -0.09
CA ALA A 98 13.49 3.42 1.00
C ALA A 98 13.06 4.84 0.57
N LYS A 99 12.61 5.01 -0.68
CA LYS A 99 12.00 6.26 -1.15
C LYS A 99 10.56 6.44 -0.66
N GLY A 100 9.84 5.33 -0.48
CA GLY A 100 8.48 5.34 0.06
C GLY A 100 8.46 5.59 1.55
N ILE A 101 7.54 6.43 2.00
CA ILE A 101 7.26 6.68 3.40
C ILE A 101 6.36 5.57 3.90
N TYR A 102 6.83 4.82 4.89
CA TYR A 102 6.10 3.69 5.45
C TYR A 102 5.28 4.17 6.65
N ILE A 103 3.98 3.88 6.65
CA ILE A 103 3.03 4.40 7.62
C ILE A 103 2.05 3.33 8.05
N GLU A 104 1.57 3.46 9.29
CA GLU A 104 0.51 2.64 9.85
C GLU A 104 -0.72 3.50 10.17
N ALA A 105 -1.89 3.03 9.74
CA ALA A 105 -3.17 3.62 10.10
C ALA A 105 -3.85 2.77 11.18
N LYS A 106 -4.10 3.37 12.35
CA LYS A 106 -4.67 2.69 13.53
C LYS A 106 -6.19 2.51 13.47
N SER A 107 -6.88 3.26 12.61
CA SER A 107 -8.33 3.21 12.48
C SER A 107 -8.76 3.50 11.05
N ARG A 108 -9.99 3.08 10.73
CA ARG A 108 -10.63 3.37 9.44
C ARG A 108 -10.70 4.86 9.17
N THR A 109 -11.10 5.66 10.14
CA THR A 109 -11.19 7.12 10.02
C THR A 109 -9.85 7.76 9.72
N ALA A 110 -8.77 7.33 10.40
CA ALA A 110 -7.43 7.84 10.13
C ALA A 110 -6.95 7.46 8.72
N PHE A 111 -7.24 6.23 8.29
CA PHE A 111 -6.93 5.76 6.94
C PHE A 111 -7.68 6.53 5.85
N GLU A 112 -8.98 6.75 6.02
CA GLU A 112 -9.79 7.52 5.07
C GLU A 112 -9.32 8.97 4.98
N ALA A 113 -9.01 9.61 6.12
CA ALA A 113 -8.45 10.96 6.15
C ALA A 113 -7.07 11.05 5.47
N LEU A 114 -6.22 10.04 5.67
CA LEU A 114 -4.93 9.93 4.99
C LEU A 114 -5.12 9.81 3.47
N LEU A 115 -6.03 8.94 3.01
CA LEU A 115 -6.32 8.79 1.59
C LEU A 115 -6.91 10.06 0.98
N GLU A 116 -7.72 10.81 1.73
CA GLU A 116 -8.26 12.09 1.31
C GLU A 116 -7.19 13.14 1.12
N TRP A 117 -6.28 13.29 2.09
CA TRP A 117 -5.15 14.20 1.97
C TRP A 117 -4.19 13.82 0.83
N TYR A 118 -4.01 12.53 0.58
CA TYR A 118 -3.03 12.03 -0.38
C TYR A 118 -3.52 11.95 -1.84
N SER A 119 -4.85 12.03 -2.05
CA SER A 119 -5.47 11.89 -3.38
C SER A 119 -5.11 13.01 -4.35
#